data_AF-A0A537XCS1-F1
#
_entry.id   AF-A0A537XCS1-F1
#
_cell.length_a   1.000
_cell.length_b   1.000
_cell.length_c   1.000
_cell.angle_alpha   90.00
_cell.angle_beta   90.00
_cell.angle_gamma   90.00
#
_symmetry.space_group_name_H-M   'P 1'
#
loop_
_entity.id
_entity.type
_entity.pdbx_description
1 polymer ?
#
loop_
_entity_poly.entity_id
_entity_poly.type
_entity_poly.pdbx_seq_one_letter_code
_entity_poly.pdbx_strand_id
1 'polypeptide(L)'
;MGTTMGRLTKLEIQHDLLAGREIAWTNAAGKRESIALGDAAQRRLFACLLQSDVREAKGLPDQFVADLSKVCSGKNDPAEDQAARSTAILTGPWRLQRIETEGFGGLNTFNGPVFTVEFDGEGLILQGPNGSGKSSLVGAVLWAMAGERPRDHSDANPEDRAEVYDADGRRIGTSMPLARLQSWSVG
;
A
#
# COMPACT_ATOMS: atom_id res chain seq x y z
N MET A 1 0.51 0.70 -31.21
CA MET A 1 0.58 0.10 -29.87
C MET A 1 0.25 1.19 -28.86
N GLY A 2 -1.03 1.29 -28.47
CA GLY A 2 -1.45 2.23 -27.43
C GLY A 2 -1.35 1.52 -26.09
N THR A 3 -0.39 1.90 -25.26
CA THR A 3 -0.34 1.47 -23.86
C THR A 3 -1.61 2.00 -23.20
N THR A 4 -2.54 1.10 -22.84
CA THR A 4 -3.70 1.43 -22.04
C THR A 4 -3.18 1.95 -20.71
N MET A 5 -3.08 3.28 -20.58
CA MET A 5 -2.57 3.92 -19.38
C MET A 5 -3.60 3.66 -18.28
N GLY A 6 -3.30 2.69 -17.41
CA GLY A 6 -4.11 2.39 -16.25
C GLY A 6 -4.35 3.69 -15.45
N ARG A 7 -5.52 3.79 -14.80
CA ARG A 7 -5.84 4.95 -13.97
C ARG A 7 -4.75 5.09 -12.91
N LEU A 8 -3.93 6.14 -13.02
CA LEU A 8 -2.89 6.41 -12.04
C LEU A 8 -3.52 6.71 -10.69
N THR A 9 -2.90 6.16 -9.69
CA THR A 9 -3.32 6.24 -8.30
C THR A 9 -2.70 7.46 -7.63
N LYS A 10 -3.31 7.98 -6.56
CA LYS A 10 -2.80 9.16 -5.83
C LYS A 10 -1.33 8.98 -5.43
N LEU A 11 -0.94 7.81 -4.96
CA LEU A 11 0.43 7.51 -4.55
C LEU A 11 1.40 7.43 -5.73
N GLU A 12 0.97 6.87 -6.87
CA GLU A 12 1.76 6.90 -8.11
C GLU A 12 1.99 8.34 -8.57
N ILE A 13 0.93 9.14 -8.56
CA ILE A 13 0.99 10.55 -8.97
C ILE A 13 1.95 11.32 -8.05
N GLN A 14 1.83 11.15 -6.74
CA GLN A 14 2.72 11.79 -5.79
C GLN A 14 4.17 11.36 -5.98
N HIS A 15 4.41 10.05 -6.11
CA HIS A 15 5.74 9.48 -6.31
C HIS A 15 6.37 10.03 -7.60
N ASP A 16 5.64 10.00 -8.72
CA ASP A 16 6.12 10.45 -10.02
C ASP A 16 6.43 11.94 -10.03
N LEU A 17 5.56 12.79 -9.47
CA LEU A 17 5.81 14.22 -9.38
C LEU A 17 6.98 14.54 -8.46
N LEU A 18 7.12 13.86 -7.31
CA LEU A 18 8.26 14.02 -6.41
C LEU A 18 9.57 13.51 -7.02
N ALA A 19 9.51 12.56 -7.95
CA ALA A 19 10.66 12.10 -8.73
C ALA A 19 10.94 12.99 -9.97
N GLY A 20 10.14 14.04 -10.19
CA GLY A 20 10.26 14.92 -11.36
C GLY A 20 9.81 14.28 -12.68
N ARG A 21 9.10 13.15 -12.63
CA ARG A 21 8.54 12.48 -13.81
C ARG A 21 7.27 13.20 -14.29
N GLU A 22 7.07 13.19 -15.59
CA GLU A 22 5.87 13.74 -16.22
C GLU A 22 4.68 12.78 -16.05
N ILE A 23 3.54 13.34 -15.67
CA ILE A 23 2.25 12.63 -15.63
C ILE A 23 1.37 13.21 -16.72
N ALA A 24 0.86 12.35 -17.58
CA ALA A 24 -0.14 12.71 -18.58
C ALA A 24 -1.52 12.11 -18.22
N TRP A 25 -2.60 12.77 -18.60
CA TRP A 25 -3.97 12.25 -18.52
C TRP A 25 -4.84 12.82 -19.65
N THR A 26 -6.03 12.27 -19.83
CA THR A 26 -7.05 12.84 -20.71
C THR A 26 -8.13 13.48 -19.84
N ASN A 27 -8.38 14.78 -20.01
CA ASN A 27 -9.39 15.50 -19.25
C ASN A 27 -10.82 15.12 -19.69
N ALA A 28 -11.84 15.60 -18.98
CA ALA A 28 -13.24 15.32 -19.30
C ALA A 28 -13.69 15.82 -20.70
N ALA A 29 -12.96 16.78 -21.28
CA ALA A 29 -13.19 17.27 -22.63
C ALA A 29 -12.45 16.46 -23.71
N GLY A 30 -11.81 15.34 -23.36
CA GLY A 30 -11.08 14.47 -24.30
C GLY A 30 -9.70 15.01 -24.70
N LYS A 31 -9.22 16.09 -24.07
CA LYS A 31 -7.91 16.68 -24.35
C LYS A 31 -6.84 16.03 -23.49
N ARG A 32 -5.69 15.71 -24.09
CA ARG A 32 -4.50 15.26 -23.35
C ARG A 32 -3.86 16.45 -22.63
N GLU A 33 -3.61 16.28 -21.34
CA GLU A 33 -2.94 17.22 -20.46
C GLU A 33 -1.78 16.50 -19.78
N SER A 34 -0.76 17.25 -19.40
CA SER A 34 0.35 16.72 -18.62
C SER A 34 0.89 17.74 -17.62
N ILE A 35 1.54 17.24 -16.58
CA ILE A 35 2.21 18.03 -15.55
C ILE A 35 3.51 17.34 -15.13
N ALA A 36 4.55 18.14 -14.94
CA ALA A 36 5.84 17.71 -14.41
C ALA A 36 6.36 18.76 -13.43
N LEU A 37 7.01 18.32 -12.34
CA LEU A 37 7.72 19.20 -11.42
C LEU A 37 9.21 19.17 -11.78
N GLY A 38 9.59 19.96 -12.79
CA GLY A 38 10.94 19.95 -13.36
C GLY A 38 12.01 20.55 -12.43
N ASP A 39 11.64 21.50 -11.58
CA ASP A 39 12.57 22.15 -10.64
C ASP A 39 12.49 21.53 -9.23
N ALA A 40 13.63 21.46 -8.55
CA ALA A 40 13.74 20.99 -7.18
C ALA A 40 12.89 21.85 -6.23
N ALA A 41 12.76 23.15 -6.48
CA ALA A 41 11.89 24.03 -5.71
C ALA A 41 10.41 23.62 -5.82
N GLN A 42 9.95 23.22 -7.02
CA GLN A 42 8.58 22.76 -7.24
C GLN A 42 8.30 21.44 -6.50
N ARG A 43 9.26 20.50 -6.53
CA ARG A 43 9.16 19.21 -5.83
C ARG A 43 9.13 19.40 -4.31
N ARG A 44 10.00 20.27 -3.78
CA ARG A 44 10.02 20.65 -2.37
C ARG A 44 8.69 21.26 -1.91
N LEU A 45 8.18 22.22 -2.69
CA LEU A 45 6.88 22.83 -2.43
C LEU A 45 5.77 21.78 -2.38
N PHE A 46 5.73 20.89 -3.37
CA PHE A 46 4.74 19.82 -3.42
C PHE A 46 4.86 18.87 -2.22
N ALA A 47 6.06 18.46 -1.82
CA ALA A 47 6.27 17.66 -0.61
C ALA A 47 5.75 18.35 0.66
N CYS A 48 5.98 19.66 0.81
CA CYS A 48 5.46 20.44 1.92
C CYS A 48 3.93 20.50 1.93
N LEU A 49 3.31 20.71 0.77
CA LEU A 49 1.85 20.73 0.64
C LEU A 49 1.21 19.37 0.97
N LEU A 50 1.87 18.26 0.64
CA LEU A 50 1.39 16.91 0.97
C LEU A 50 1.35 16.65 2.48
N GLN A 51 2.28 17.25 3.23
CA GLN A 51 2.37 17.11 4.69
C GLN A 51 1.54 18.14 5.46
N SER A 52 1.10 19.21 4.79
CA SER A 52 0.29 20.25 5.41
C SER A 52 -1.16 19.79 5.62
N ASP A 53 -1.74 20.18 6.75
CA ASP A 53 -3.18 20.05 7.04
C ASP A 53 -4.00 21.24 6.52
N VAL A 54 -3.34 22.27 5.98
CA VAL A 54 -4.02 23.43 5.40
C VAL A 54 -4.65 23.05 4.07
N ARG A 55 -5.98 23.05 4.02
CA ARG A 55 -6.78 22.75 2.81
C ARG A 55 -7.49 23.95 2.22
N GLU A 56 -7.57 25.05 2.97
CA GLU A 56 -8.20 26.29 2.53
C GLU A 56 -7.18 27.28 1.99
N ALA A 57 -7.51 27.93 0.88
CA ALA A 57 -6.66 28.96 0.28
C ALA A 57 -6.75 30.32 1.00
N LYS A 58 -7.65 30.47 1.97
CA LYS A 58 -7.90 31.71 2.72
C LYS A 58 -7.55 31.50 4.19
N GLY A 59 -7.07 32.55 4.85
CA GLY A 59 -6.71 32.49 6.27
C GLY A 59 -5.50 31.60 6.56
N LEU A 60 -4.51 31.62 5.66
CA LEU A 60 -3.30 30.82 5.80
C LEU A 60 -2.57 31.19 7.10
N PRO A 61 -2.27 30.21 7.98
CA PRO A 61 -1.48 30.47 9.18
C PRO A 61 -0.11 31.01 8.84
N ASP A 62 0.40 31.99 9.61
CA ASP A 62 1.72 32.59 9.38
C ASP A 62 2.84 31.54 9.39
N GLN A 63 2.70 30.51 10.25
CA GLN A 63 3.63 29.39 10.31
C GLN A 63 3.68 28.61 8.99
N PHE A 64 2.52 28.38 8.35
CA PHE A 64 2.46 27.69 7.06
C PHE A 64 3.16 28.51 5.97
N VAL A 65 2.98 29.82 5.96
CA VAL A 65 3.67 30.72 5.00
C VAL A 65 5.19 30.71 5.24
N ALA A 66 5.62 30.72 6.50
CA ALA A 66 7.04 30.61 6.86
C ALA A 66 7.64 29.27 6.41
N ASP A 67 6.92 28.17 6.59
CA ASP A 67 7.34 26.83 6.17
C ASP A 67 7.48 26.74 4.64
N LEU A 68 6.51 27.27 3.89
CA LEU A 68 6.60 27.34 2.42
C LEU A 68 7.83 28.13 1.97
N SER A 69 8.09 29.28 2.58
CA SER A 69 9.25 30.12 2.25
C SER A 69 10.56 29.37 2.50
N LYS A 70 10.68 28.72 3.66
CA LYS A 70 11.86 27.92 4.04
C LYS A 70 12.11 26.78 3.06
N VAL A 71 11.05 26.08 2.66
CA VAL A 71 11.10 24.93 1.75
C VAL A 71 11.54 25.38 0.35
N CYS A 72 11.05 26.52 -0.16
CA CYS A 72 11.48 27.06 -1.44
C CYS A 72 13.00 27.36 -1.48
N SER A 73 13.56 27.90 -0.39
CA SER A 73 14.98 28.24 -0.27
C SER A 73 15.89 27.07 0.14
N GLY A 74 15.34 25.87 0.35
CA GLY A 74 16.11 24.67 0.70
C GLY A 74 17.03 24.18 -0.43
N LYS A 75 18.07 23.41 -0.07
CA LYS A 75 19.03 22.82 -1.02
C LYS A 75 18.71 21.37 -1.41
N ASN A 76 17.93 20.67 -0.60
CA ASN A 76 17.62 19.25 -0.83
C ASN A 76 16.66 19.09 -2.01
N ASP A 77 16.82 18.02 -2.77
CA ASP A 77 15.93 17.68 -3.87
C ASP A 77 15.17 16.38 -3.55
N PRO A 78 13.84 16.41 -3.39
CA PRO A 78 13.04 15.20 -3.18
C PRO A 78 13.24 14.13 -4.26
N ALA A 79 13.69 14.48 -5.46
CA ALA A 79 13.99 13.49 -6.49
C ALA A 79 15.19 12.60 -6.12
N GLU A 80 16.17 13.11 -5.36
CA GLU A 80 17.31 12.32 -4.86
C GLU A 80 16.85 11.28 -3.84
N ASP A 81 15.93 11.65 -2.94
CA ASP A 81 15.32 10.74 -1.97
C ASP A 81 14.51 9.63 -2.65
N GLN A 82 13.79 9.97 -3.73
CA GLN A 82 13.00 8.99 -4.50
C GLN A 82 13.88 8.08 -5.36
N ALA A 83 15.02 8.57 -5.87
CA ALA A 83 16.03 7.75 -6.54
C ALA A 83 16.73 6.79 -5.57
N ALA A 84 16.93 7.19 -4.30
CA ALA A 84 17.43 6.29 -3.27
C ALA A 84 16.37 5.24 -2.84
N ARG A 85 15.08 5.59 -2.93
CA ARG A 85 13.94 4.73 -2.56
C ARG A 85 13.44 3.80 -3.67
N SER A 86 14.07 3.80 -4.85
CA SER A 86 13.84 2.79 -5.88
C SER A 86 14.43 1.43 -5.48
N THR A 87 14.01 0.89 -4.34
CA THR A 87 14.02 -0.54 -4.10
C THR A 87 12.94 -1.14 -4.99
N ALA A 88 13.39 -1.80 -6.06
CA ALA A 88 12.66 -2.70 -6.94
C ALA A 88 11.14 -2.51 -6.96
N ILE A 89 10.61 -1.99 -8.08
CA ILE A 89 9.23 -2.30 -8.46
C ILE A 89 9.13 -3.82 -8.42
N LEU A 90 8.42 -4.38 -7.45
CA LEU A 90 8.22 -5.82 -7.31
C LEU A 90 7.29 -6.27 -8.43
N THR A 91 7.80 -6.36 -9.65
CA THR A 91 7.14 -7.00 -10.78
C THR A 91 7.33 -8.50 -10.66
N GLY A 92 6.50 -9.14 -9.83
CA GLY A 92 6.49 -10.58 -9.63
C GLY A 92 5.23 -11.01 -8.88
N PRO A 93 4.89 -12.32 -8.89
CA PRO A 93 3.81 -12.82 -8.05
C PRO A 93 4.13 -12.51 -6.57
N TRP A 94 3.12 -12.05 -5.82
CA TRP A 94 3.25 -11.81 -4.40
C TRP A 94 3.60 -13.13 -3.70
N ARG A 95 4.67 -13.11 -2.91
CA ARG A 95 5.12 -14.26 -2.13
C ARG A 95 5.18 -13.84 -0.68
N LEU A 96 4.57 -14.63 0.19
CA LEU A 96 4.74 -14.48 1.62
C LEU A 96 6.21 -14.79 1.95
N GLN A 97 6.91 -13.86 2.58
CA GLN A 97 8.31 -14.02 2.98
C GLN A 97 8.42 -14.43 4.44
N ARG A 98 7.57 -13.85 5.29
CA ARG A 98 7.63 -14.04 6.73
C ARG A 98 6.27 -13.79 7.38
N ILE A 99 5.94 -14.58 8.39
CA ILE A 99 4.82 -14.29 9.29
C ILE A 99 5.31 -14.32 10.75
N GLU A 100 4.88 -13.35 11.52
CA GLU A 100 5.11 -13.25 12.96
C GLU A 100 3.75 -13.13 13.66
N THR A 101 3.54 -13.92 14.71
CA THR A 101 2.32 -13.84 15.51
C THR A 101 2.63 -13.73 17.00
N GLU A 102 1.80 -12.96 17.70
CA GLU A 102 1.75 -12.87 19.16
C GLU A 102 0.30 -13.03 19.61
N GLY A 103 0.06 -13.77 20.69
CA GLY A 103 -1.29 -13.99 21.23
C GLY A 103 -2.26 -14.73 20.29
N PHE A 104 -1.78 -15.34 19.21
CA PHE A 104 -2.63 -16.03 18.24
C PHE A 104 -2.91 -17.48 18.66
N GLY A 105 -4.18 -17.78 18.91
CA GLY A 105 -4.63 -19.07 19.44
C GLY A 105 -4.20 -20.27 18.58
N GLY A 106 -3.49 -21.21 19.20
CA GLY A 106 -2.97 -22.42 18.55
C GLY A 106 -1.57 -22.26 17.94
N LEU A 107 -1.01 -21.06 17.87
CA LEU A 107 0.38 -20.80 17.47
C LEU A 107 1.22 -20.29 18.63
N ASN A 108 0.68 -19.34 19.38
CA ASN A 108 1.34 -18.75 20.52
C ASN A 108 0.92 -19.41 21.83
N THR A 109 1.87 -19.52 22.75
CA THR A 109 1.61 -19.76 24.17
C THR A 109 1.37 -18.43 24.89
N PHE A 110 0.56 -18.43 25.95
CA PHE A 110 0.31 -17.23 26.76
C PHE A 110 1.61 -16.75 27.41
N ASN A 111 1.95 -15.46 27.24
CA ASN A 111 3.25 -14.87 27.59
C ASN A 111 4.46 -15.63 27.00
N GLY A 112 4.26 -16.34 25.88
CA GLY A 112 5.30 -17.05 25.17
C GLY A 112 6.09 -16.14 24.22
N PRO A 113 7.14 -16.69 23.59
CA PRO A 113 7.85 -15.98 22.54
C PRO A 113 6.96 -15.73 21.32
N VAL A 114 7.34 -14.71 20.53
CA VAL A 114 6.77 -14.49 19.19
C VAL A 114 6.99 -15.74 18.35
N PHE A 115 5.93 -16.17 17.67
CA PHE A 115 6.01 -17.28 16.73
C PHE A 115 6.37 -16.71 15.36
N THR A 116 7.47 -17.21 14.77
CA THR A 116 7.98 -16.72 13.49
C THR A 116 8.16 -17.88 12.52
N VAL A 117 7.70 -17.70 11.27
CA VAL A 117 7.98 -18.61 10.16
C VAL A 117 8.49 -17.79 8.98
N GLU A 118 9.65 -18.18 8.47
CA GLU A 118 10.23 -17.69 7.22
C GLU A 118 9.82 -18.63 6.08
N PHE A 119 9.53 -18.06 4.92
CA PHE A 119 9.15 -18.78 3.72
C PHE A 119 10.27 -18.61 2.68
N ASP A 120 10.74 -19.72 2.14
CA ASP A 120 11.82 -19.80 1.15
C ASP A 120 11.34 -19.56 -0.29
N GLY A 121 10.03 -19.43 -0.50
CA GLY A 121 9.41 -19.29 -1.81
C GLY A 121 9.12 -20.62 -2.52
N GLU A 122 9.37 -21.74 -1.87
CA GLU A 122 9.04 -23.09 -2.36
C GLU A 122 7.72 -23.60 -1.75
N GLY A 123 7.31 -24.81 -2.15
CA GLY A 123 6.10 -25.44 -1.61
C GLY A 123 6.25 -25.84 -0.14
N LEU A 124 5.44 -25.26 0.74
CA LEU A 124 5.44 -25.58 2.17
C LEU A 124 4.43 -26.69 2.51
N ILE A 125 4.90 -27.75 3.17
CA ILE A 125 4.06 -28.83 3.71
C ILE A 125 4.02 -28.73 5.24
N LEU A 126 2.82 -28.56 5.81
CA LEU A 126 2.61 -28.49 7.26
C LEU A 126 2.13 -29.84 7.80
N GLN A 127 2.94 -30.48 8.65
CA GLN A 127 2.61 -31.75 9.31
C GLN A 127 2.64 -31.62 10.84
N GLY A 128 1.77 -32.36 11.51
CA GLY A 128 1.73 -32.39 12.97
C GLY A 128 0.44 -32.99 13.51
N PRO A 129 0.37 -33.29 14.81
CA PRO A 129 -0.82 -33.86 15.46
C PRO A 129 -2.07 -32.97 15.36
N ASN A 130 -3.25 -33.54 15.58
CA ASN A 130 -4.47 -32.73 15.74
C ASN A 130 -4.29 -31.76 16.91
N GLY A 131 -4.70 -30.50 16.72
CA GLY A 131 -4.49 -29.43 17.71
C GLY A 131 -3.12 -28.77 17.69
N SER A 132 -2.19 -29.16 16.80
CA SER A 132 -0.83 -28.59 16.75
C SER A 132 -0.73 -27.18 16.13
N GLY A 133 -1.85 -26.51 15.83
CA GLY A 133 -1.83 -25.16 15.28
C GLY A 133 -1.71 -25.01 13.76
N LYS A 134 -1.73 -26.09 12.97
CA LYS A 134 -1.64 -26.00 11.50
C LYS A 134 -2.73 -25.12 10.88
N SER A 135 -3.99 -25.36 11.26
CA SER A 135 -5.11 -24.52 10.82
C SER A 135 -5.03 -23.11 11.39
N SER A 136 -4.43 -22.93 12.57
CA SER A 136 -4.16 -21.61 13.13
C SER A 136 -3.12 -20.84 12.31
N LEU A 137 -2.10 -21.50 11.76
CA LEU A 137 -1.11 -20.87 10.87
C LEU A 137 -1.78 -20.37 9.59
N VAL A 138 -2.61 -21.22 8.96
CA VAL A 138 -3.39 -20.83 7.78
C VAL A 138 -4.34 -19.68 8.13
N GLY A 139 -5.02 -19.74 9.27
CA GLY A 139 -5.91 -18.68 9.75
C GLY A 139 -5.19 -17.36 10.03
N ALA A 140 -3.95 -17.41 10.54
CA ALA A 140 -3.13 -16.21 10.76
C ALA A 140 -2.71 -15.56 9.44
N VAL A 141 -2.32 -16.37 8.44
CA VAL A 141 -2.02 -15.88 7.09
C VAL A 141 -3.26 -15.23 6.45
N LEU A 142 -4.41 -15.90 6.53
CA LEU A 142 -5.66 -15.36 5.98
C LEU A 142 -6.09 -14.07 6.69
N TRP A 143 -6.02 -14.03 8.02
CA TRP A 143 -6.33 -12.83 8.80
C TRP A 143 -5.39 -11.67 8.46
N ALA A 144 -4.08 -11.92 8.32
CA ALA A 144 -3.11 -10.89 7.97
C ALA A 144 -3.35 -10.31 6.56
N MET A 145 -3.82 -11.12 5.61
CA MET A 145 -4.08 -10.67 4.23
C MET A 145 -5.47 -10.07 4.01
N ALA A 146 -6.48 -10.56 4.72
CA ALA A 146 -7.88 -10.20 4.48
C ALA A 146 -8.53 -9.39 5.61
N GLY A 147 -7.90 -9.30 6.79
CA GLY A 147 -8.49 -8.71 7.99
C GLY A 147 -9.62 -9.55 8.61
N GLU A 148 -10.08 -10.60 7.94
CA GLU A 148 -11.12 -11.51 8.39
C GLU A 148 -10.50 -12.80 8.94
N ARG A 149 -11.01 -13.24 10.10
CA ARG A 149 -10.71 -14.58 10.60
C ARG A 149 -11.77 -15.53 10.01
N PRO A 150 -11.41 -16.49 9.16
CA PRO A 150 -12.37 -17.50 8.71
C PRO A 150 -12.90 -18.20 9.96
N ARG A 151 -14.18 -17.99 10.28
CA ARG A 151 -14.91 -18.92 11.15
C ARG A 151 -15.23 -20.13 10.29
N ASP A 152 -15.23 -21.32 10.89
CA ASP A 152 -15.46 -22.61 10.22
C ASP A 152 -16.81 -22.72 9.45
N HIS A 153 -17.64 -21.66 9.40
CA HIS A 153 -18.94 -21.60 8.74
C HIS A 153 -19.09 -20.27 7.95
N SER A 154 -18.22 -20.01 6.98
CA SER A 154 -18.52 -19.01 5.95
C SER A 154 -18.68 -19.70 4.61
N ASP A 155 -19.77 -19.37 3.90
CA ASP A 155 -20.11 -19.83 2.55
C ASP A 155 -19.15 -19.32 1.46
N ALA A 156 -17.88 -19.10 1.81
CA ALA A 156 -16.86 -18.56 0.93
C ALA A 156 -16.44 -19.64 -0.07
N ASN A 157 -16.89 -19.49 -1.32
CA ASN A 157 -16.49 -20.35 -2.42
C ASN A 157 -14.98 -20.14 -2.70
N PRO A 158 -14.13 -21.18 -2.52
CA PRO A 158 -12.67 -21.06 -2.62
C PRO A 158 -12.11 -20.85 -4.02
N GLU A 159 -12.98 -20.69 -5.03
CA GLU A 159 -12.62 -20.39 -6.43
C GLU A 159 -12.73 -18.88 -6.77
N ASP A 160 -13.36 -18.08 -5.90
CA ASP A 160 -13.64 -16.67 -6.18
C ASP A 160 -12.45 -15.75 -5.82
N ARG A 161 -11.84 -15.15 -6.84
CA ARG A 161 -10.76 -14.16 -6.71
C ARG A 161 -11.34 -12.74 -6.55
N ALA A 162 -11.18 -12.08 -5.40
CA ALA A 162 -11.47 -10.64 -5.30
C ALA A 162 -10.27 -9.74 -5.50
N GLU A 163 -10.58 -8.50 -5.78
CA GLU A 163 -9.65 -7.38 -5.82
C GLU A 163 -9.14 -7.08 -4.40
N VAL A 164 -7.81 -7.00 -4.24
CA VAL A 164 -7.17 -6.62 -2.97
C VAL A 164 -6.81 -5.16 -3.04
N TYR A 165 -7.16 -4.44 -1.99
CA TYR A 165 -6.89 -3.01 -1.85
C TYR A 165 -5.92 -2.80 -0.69
N ASP A 166 -5.03 -1.82 -0.80
CA ASP A 166 -4.22 -1.38 0.33
C ASP A 166 -5.05 -0.56 1.34
N ALA A 167 -4.41 -0.12 2.42
CA ALA A 167 -5.02 0.69 3.47
C ALA A 167 -5.58 2.04 2.95
N ASP A 168 -5.16 2.47 1.76
CA ASP A 168 -5.59 3.70 1.08
C ASP A 168 -6.70 3.43 0.03
N GLY A 169 -7.21 2.19 -0.05
CA GLY A 169 -8.28 1.79 -0.97
C GLY A 169 -7.82 1.60 -2.42
N ARG A 170 -6.52 1.50 -2.66
CA ARG A 170 -5.92 1.33 -3.98
C ARG A 170 -5.80 -0.16 -4.30
N ARG A 171 -6.31 -0.58 -5.46
CA ARG A 171 -6.20 -1.98 -5.89
C ARG A 171 -4.75 -2.37 -6.16
N ILE A 172 -4.20 -3.25 -5.36
CA ILE A 172 -2.80 -3.74 -5.43
C ILE A 172 -2.67 -5.11 -6.11
N GLY A 173 -3.80 -5.76 -6.40
CA GLY A 173 -3.79 -7.02 -7.13
C GLY A 173 -5.14 -7.72 -7.12
N THR A 174 -5.12 -8.96 -7.60
CA THR A 174 -6.23 -9.89 -7.41
C THR A 174 -5.76 -10.94 -6.41
N SER A 175 -6.52 -11.10 -5.33
CA SER A 175 -6.28 -12.08 -4.28
C SER A 175 -6.21 -13.48 -4.87
N MET A 176 -5.46 -14.37 -4.23
CA MET A 176 -5.75 -15.81 -4.32
C MET A 176 -7.25 -16.02 -4.00
N PRO A 177 -7.92 -16.99 -4.64
CA PRO A 177 -9.34 -17.14 -4.43
C PRO A 177 -9.61 -17.43 -2.95
N LEU A 178 -10.61 -16.75 -2.37
CA LEU A 178 -10.94 -16.55 -0.93
C LEU A 178 -10.81 -15.13 -0.36
N ALA A 179 -10.87 -14.08 -1.17
CA ALA A 179 -11.31 -12.79 -0.65
C ALA A 179 -12.55 -12.38 -1.41
N ARG A 180 -13.58 -11.84 -0.75
CA ARG A 180 -14.54 -10.90 -1.33
C ARG A 180 -14.99 -9.99 -0.18
N LEU A 181 -14.48 -8.77 -0.15
CA LEU A 181 -14.94 -7.70 0.75
C LEU A 181 -16.39 -7.34 0.38
N GLN A 182 -17.34 -7.58 1.30
CA GLN A 182 -18.61 -6.87 1.28
C GLN A 182 -18.44 -5.53 2.01
N SER A 183 -18.79 -4.48 1.28
CA SER A 183 -18.76 -3.06 1.65
C SER A 183 -19.08 -2.76 3.12
N TRP A 184 -18.33 -1.84 3.72
CA TRP A 184 -18.80 -1.07 4.87
C TRP A 184 -18.64 0.43 4.64
N SER A 185 -19.72 1.16 4.97
CA SER A 185 -19.74 2.57 5.34
C SER A 185 -20.28 2.62 6.75
N VAL A 186 -19.56 3.27 7.67
CA VAL A 186 -20.09 3.79 8.94
C VAL A 186 -19.27 5.06 9.27
N GLY A 187 -19.97 6.08 9.76
CA GLY A 187 -19.42 7.40 10.12
C GLY A 187 -18.81 7.49 11.51
#